data_AF-A0A8C7M964-F1
#
_entry.id   AF-A0A8C7M964-F1
#
_cell.length_a   1.000
_cell.length_b   1.000
_cell.length_c   1.000
_cell.angle_alpha   90.00
_cell.angle_beta   90.00
_cell.angle_gamma   90.00
#
_symmetry.space_group_name_H-M   'P 1'
#
loop_
_entity.id
_entity.type
_entity.pdbx_description
1 polymer ?
#
loop_
_entity_poly.entity_id
_entity_poly.type
_entity_poly.pdbx_seq_one_letter_code
_entity_poly.pdbx_strand_id
1 'polypeptide(L)'
;VYFLLSVLLPVPQNLTLLTLNTEYLLTWDWDRDQMTTGNTVTFTAEYMGKYKMQRKKKNWSRVCERTIHTHCNFTGSDLHYLGMYVLRVRASADGLNSDWVLKDFCPDKDGEREEMGKTDFGTDLKTQTKER
;
A
#
# COMPACT_ATOMS: atom_id res chain seq x y z
N VAL A 1 18.93 35.84 6.62
CA VAL A 1 18.01 35.27 5.61
C VAL A 1 17.35 34.06 6.26
N TYR A 2 16.22 34.26 6.93
CA TYR A 2 15.48 33.15 7.54
C TYR A 2 14.79 32.41 6.40
N PHE A 3 15.23 31.17 6.14
CA PHE A 3 14.55 30.28 5.22
C PHE A 3 13.14 30.05 5.76
N LEU A 4 12.13 30.50 5.00
CA LEU A 4 10.75 30.07 5.15
C LEU A 4 10.71 28.57 4.85
N LEU A 5 10.89 27.73 5.88
CA LEU A 5 10.49 26.33 5.82
C LEU A 5 8.97 26.32 5.69
N SER A 6 8.47 26.24 4.46
CA SER A 6 7.12 25.75 4.23
C SER A 6 7.00 24.41 4.97
N VAL A 7 6.10 24.32 5.95
CA VAL A 7 5.80 23.08 6.67
C VAL A 7 5.15 22.12 5.68
N LEU A 8 5.98 21.36 4.96
CA LEU A 8 5.54 20.31 4.06
C LEU A 8 5.58 18.98 4.81
N LEU A 9 4.44 18.30 4.89
CA LEU A 9 4.38 16.97 5.48
C LEU A 9 5.02 15.97 4.49
N PRO A 10 5.98 15.13 4.93
CA PRO A 10 6.60 14.15 4.05
C PRO A 10 5.57 13.16 3.52
N VAL A 11 5.84 12.58 2.35
CA VAL A 11 4.98 11.56 1.75
C VAL A 11 5.39 10.16 2.23
N PRO A 12 4.44 9.21 2.34
CA PRO A 12 4.76 7.81 2.61
C PRO A 12 5.79 7.23 1.63
N GLN A 13 6.72 6.40 2.09
CA GLN A 13 7.78 5.83 1.26
C GLN A 13 7.55 4.35 0.99
N ASN A 14 8.25 3.79 -0.01
CA ASN A 14 8.27 2.35 -0.30
C ASN A 14 6.88 1.66 -0.34
N LEU A 15 5.92 2.34 -0.99
CA LEU A 15 4.55 1.86 -1.10
C LEU A 15 4.48 0.52 -1.83
N THR A 16 4.17 -0.54 -1.11
CA THR A 16 4.17 -1.93 -1.58
C THR A 16 2.81 -2.56 -1.32
N LEU A 17 2.36 -3.43 -2.22
CA LEU A 17 1.13 -4.19 -2.02
C LEU A 17 1.49 -5.66 -1.90
N LEU A 18 1.28 -6.21 -0.71
CA LEU A 18 1.47 -7.63 -0.44
C LEU A 18 0.20 -8.38 -0.85
N THR A 19 0.38 -9.42 -1.66
CA THR A 19 -0.71 -10.25 -2.16
C THR A 19 -0.49 -11.70 -1.73
N LEU A 20 -1.49 -12.29 -1.09
CA LEU A 20 -1.48 -13.73 -0.78
C LEU A 20 -2.88 -14.28 -1.00
N ASN A 21 -3.04 -15.12 -2.02
CA ASN A 21 -4.36 -15.58 -2.46
C ASN A 21 -5.29 -14.38 -2.77
N THR A 22 -6.39 -14.24 -2.04
CA THR A 22 -7.36 -13.14 -2.17
C THR A 22 -7.13 -12.01 -1.16
N GLU A 23 -6.04 -12.05 -0.40
CA GLU A 23 -5.71 -11.03 0.59
C GLU A 23 -4.81 -9.95 -0.01
N TYR A 24 -5.15 -8.69 0.26
CA TYR A 24 -4.45 -7.52 -0.25
C TYR A 24 -4.08 -6.60 0.91
N LEU A 25 -2.79 -6.47 1.19
CA LEU A 25 -2.28 -5.61 2.26
C LEU A 25 -1.33 -4.55 1.69
N LEU A 26 -1.79 -3.31 1.63
CA LEU A 26 -0.97 -2.18 1.19
C LEU A 26 -0.10 -1.71 2.36
N THR A 27 1.21 -1.65 2.21
CA THR A 27 2.18 -1.25 3.23
C THR A 27 3.02 -0.09 2.73
N TRP A 28 3.51 0.74 3.65
CA TRP A 28 4.43 1.83 3.35
C TRP A 28 5.37 2.07 4.52
N ASP A 29 6.51 2.67 4.21
CA ASP A 29 7.46 3.12 5.21
C ASP A 29 7.12 4.54 5.66
N TRP A 30 7.34 4.79 6.95
CA TRP A 30 7.18 6.11 7.54
C TRP A 30 8.29 6.35 8.56
N ASP A 31 9.14 7.33 8.28
CA ASP A 31 10.16 7.77 9.21
C ASP A 31 9.55 8.76 10.20
N ARG A 32 9.41 8.31 11.45
CA ARG A 32 8.82 9.10 12.55
C ARG A 32 9.74 10.25 12.97
N ASP A 33 11.04 10.13 12.74
CA ASP A 33 12.05 11.09 13.21
C ASP A 33 12.12 12.33 12.32
N GLN A 34 11.56 12.28 11.11
CA GLN A 34 11.45 13.45 10.23
C GLN A 34 10.39 14.46 10.69
N MET A 35 9.59 14.14 11.70
CA MET A 35 8.55 15.04 12.18
C MET A 35 9.02 15.86 13.38
N THR A 36 9.25 17.15 13.15
CA THR A 36 9.65 18.11 14.19
C THR A 36 8.51 18.51 15.14
N THR A 37 7.25 18.23 14.80
CA THR A 37 6.08 18.75 15.54
C THR A 37 5.51 17.83 16.61
N GLY A 38 6.03 16.61 16.81
CA GLY A 38 5.60 15.72 17.91
C GLY A 38 4.13 15.24 17.84
N ASN A 39 3.39 15.60 16.80
CA ASN A 39 1.97 15.29 16.66
C ASN A 39 1.76 13.94 15.97
N THR A 40 0.61 13.31 16.25
CA THR A 40 0.29 11.98 15.72
C THR A 40 -0.02 12.04 14.23
N VAL A 41 0.79 11.36 13.42
CA VAL A 41 0.53 11.17 11.99
C VAL A 41 -0.51 10.09 11.80
N THR A 42 -1.46 10.35 10.90
CA THR A 42 -2.43 9.37 10.43
C THR A 42 -2.37 9.25 8.92
N PHE A 43 -2.87 8.15 8.38
CA PHE A 43 -2.84 7.85 6.96
C PHE A 43 -4.24 7.61 6.42
N THR A 44 -4.45 8.00 5.17
CA THR A 44 -5.67 7.68 4.44
C THR A 44 -5.28 6.95 3.17
N ALA A 45 -5.92 5.81 2.91
CA ALA A 45 -5.67 4.98 1.74
C ALA A 45 -6.95 4.78 0.92
N GLU A 46 -6.83 4.95 -0.39
CA GLU A 46 -7.94 4.90 -1.34
C GLU A 46 -7.55 4.17 -2.62
N TYR A 47 -8.53 3.72 -3.39
CA TYR A 47 -8.30 3.12 -4.70
C TYR A 47 -9.30 3.61 -5.75
N MET A 48 -8.95 3.40 -7.01
CA MET A 48 -9.82 3.62 -8.16
C MET A 48 -9.46 2.66 -9.28
N GLY A 49 -10.46 2.15 -10.01
CA GLY A 49 -10.21 1.47 -11.29
C GLY A 49 -9.50 2.41 -12.28
N LYS A 50 -8.37 1.97 -12.84
CA LYS A 50 -7.48 2.79 -13.70
C LYS A 50 -8.21 3.36 -14.91
N TYR A 51 -9.20 2.66 -15.46
CA TYR A 51 -10.06 3.17 -16.54
C TYR A 51 -10.83 4.46 -16.17
N LYS A 52 -11.09 4.70 -14.88
CA LYS A 52 -11.74 5.93 -14.39
C LYS A 52 -10.76 7.12 -14.32
N MET A 53 -9.46 6.90 -14.48
CA MET A 53 -8.44 7.97 -14.45
C MET A 53 -8.53 8.94 -15.61
N GLN A 54 -9.26 8.64 -16.68
CA GLN A 54 -9.49 9.63 -17.75
C GLN A 54 -10.74 10.48 -17.54
N ARG A 55 -11.56 10.18 -16.52
CA ARG A 55 -12.78 10.93 -16.24
C ARG A 55 -12.47 12.27 -15.58
N LYS A 56 -13.21 13.33 -15.92
CA LYS A 56 -13.09 14.66 -15.27
C LYS A 56 -13.28 14.57 -13.76
N LYS A 57 -14.30 13.83 -13.31
CA LYS A 57 -14.56 13.59 -11.89
C LYS A 57 -13.87 12.31 -11.43
N LYS A 58 -12.98 12.45 -10.44
CA LYS A 58 -12.26 11.34 -9.80
C LYS A 58 -13.06 10.85 -8.58
N ASN A 59 -13.65 9.66 -8.69
CA ASN A 59 -14.38 9.03 -7.59
C ASN A 59 -13.50 7.93 -6.98
N TRP A 60 -12.71 8.29 -5.98
CA TRP A 60 -11.86 7.36 -5.23
C TRP A 60 -12.70 6.64 -4.16
N SER A 61 -12.49 5.33 -4.04
CA SER A 61 -13.08 4.52 -2.98
C SER A 61 -12.12 4.50 -1.80
N ARG A 62 -12.60 4.93 -0.62
CA ARG A 62 -11.80 4.94 0.60
C ARG A 62 -11.84 3.59 1.29
N VAL A 63 -10.70 3.13 1.79
CA VAL A 63 -10.56 1.84 2.48
C VAL A 63 -10.10 2.06 3.91
N CYS A 64 -9.00 2.79 4.12
CA CYS A 64 -8.56 3.20 5.45
C CYS A 64 -8.70 4.72 5.58
N GLU A 65 -9.30 5.18 6.69
CA GLU A 65 -9.44 6.59 7.02
C GLU A 65 -8.73 6.90 8.33
N ARG A 66 -7.77 7.84 8.30
CA ARG A 66 -7.00 8.30 9.46
C ARG A 66 -6.45 7.15 10.34
N THR A 67 -5.92 6.10 9.72
CA THR A 67 -5.27 5.00 10.44
C THR A 67 -3.89 5.44 10.97
N ILE A 68 -3.49 4.99 12.15
CA ILE A 68 -2.13 5.19 12.68
C ILE A 68 -1.16 4.12 12.18
N HIS A 69 -1.68 3.04 11.58
CA HIS A 69 -0.89 1.95 11.06
C HIS A 69 -0.25 2.33 9.74
N THR A 70 0.95 1.79 9.48
CA THR A 70 1.66 1.95 8.20
C THR A 70 1.26 0.87 7.17
N HIS A 71 0.03 0.39 7.31
CA HIS A 71 -0.59 -0.55 6.38
C HIS A 71 -2.10 -0.33 6.29
N CYS A 72 -2.70 -0.82 5.21
CA CYS A 72 -4.13 -0.81 4.99
C CYS A 72 -4.57 -2.12 4.31
N ASN A 73 -5.57 -2.79 4.88
CA ASN A 73 -6.11 -4.03 4.33
C ASN A 73 -7.18 -3.70 3.28
N PHE A 74 -6.88 -4.02 2.02
CA PHE A 74 -7.77 -3.88 0.86
C PHE A 74 -8.58 -5.15 0.58
N THR A 75 -8.39 -6.23 1.36
CA THR A 75 -9.19 -7.47 1.25
C THR A 75 -10.67 -7.15 1.36
N GLY A 76 -11.48 -7.70 0.45
CA GLY A 76 -12.91 -7.42 0.37
C GLY A 76 -13.29 -6.12 -0.35
N SER A 77 -12.31 -5.33 -0.81
CA SER A 77 -12.56 -4.26 -1.79
C SER A 77 -12.97 -4.84 -3.14
N ASP A 78 -13.70 -4.07 -3.95
CA ASP A 78 -14.17 -4.47 -5.28
C ASP A 78 -13.04 -4.44 -6.33
N LEU A 79 -12.03 -5.28 -6.10
CA LEU A 79 -10.83 -5.47 -6.92
C LEU A 79 -11.00 -6.74 -7.75
N HIS A 80 -11.75 -6.66 -8.83
CA HIS A 80 -11.91 -7.75 -9.79
C HIS A 80 -10.56 -8.24 -10.32
N TYR A 81 -10.41 -9.56 -10.43
CA TYR A 81 -9.17 -10.25 -10.81
C TYR A 81 -8.52 -9.70 -12.09
N LEU A 82 -9.33 -9.48 -13.14
CA LEU A 82 -8.89 -8.94 -14.44
C LEU A 82 -8.87 -7.40 -14.49
N GLY A 83 -9.10 -6.74 -13.36
CA GLY A 83 -9.16 -5.28 -13.27
C GLY A 83 -7.77 -4.64 -13.17
N MET A 84 -7.67 -3.39 -13.64
CA MET A 84 -6.52 -2.53 -13.35
C MET A 84 -6.94 -1.42 -12.40
N TYR A 85 -6.11 -1.19 -11.38
CA TYR A 85 -6.39 -0.26 -10.30
C TYR A 85 -5.21 0.66 -10.05
N VAL A 86 -5.52 1.82 -9.48
CA VAL A 86 -4.56 2.71 -8.87
C VAL A 86 -4.94 2.81 -7.39
N LEU A 87 -3.99 2.45 -6.53
CA LEU A 87 -4.09 2.65 -5.09
C LEU A 87 -3.31 3.90 -4.74
N ARG A 88 -3.72 4.58 -3.67
CA ARG A 88 -3.00 5.74 -3.16
C ARG A 88 -3.04 5.83 -1.66
N VAL A 89 -1.98 6.39 -1.08
CA VAL A 89 -1.91 6.74 0.34
C VAL A 89 -1.37 8.15 0.51
N ARG A 90 -1.80 8.83 1.57
CA ARG A 90 -1.20 10.08 2.04
C ARG A 90 -1.11 10.09 3.56
N ALA A 91 -0.20 10.89 4.08
CA ALA A 91 -0.12 11.23 5.49
C ALA A 91 -0.95 12.49 5.79
N SER A 92 -1.40 12.59 7.04
CA SER A 92 -2.12 13.73 7.60
C SER A 92 -1.68 13.98 9.03
N ALA A 93 -1.35 15.22 9.35
CA ALA A 93 -1.05 15.67 10.71
C ALA A 93 -1.33 17.17 10.83
N ASP A 94 -1.87 17.62 11.95
CA ASP A 94 -2.10 19.04 12.26
C ASP A 94 -2.89 19.82 11.21
N GLY A 95 -3.86 19.15 10.58
CA GLY A 95 -4.64 19.72 9.47
C GLY A 95 -3.89 19.81 8.14
N LEU A 96 -2.58 19.51 8.12
CA LEU A 96 -1.79 19.36 6.90
C LEU A 96 -1.95 17.96 6.32
N ASN A 97 -1.81 17.88 4.99
CA ASN A 97 -1.79 16.63 4.26
C ASN A 97 -0.53 16.59 3.40
N SER A 98 0.10 15.43 3.30
CA SER A 98 1.10 15.18 2.28
C SER A 98 0.45 15.07 0.91
N ASP A 99 1.27 15.14 -0.13
CA ASP A 99 0.87 14.65 -1.45
C ASP A 99 0.53 13.16 -1.40
N TRP A 100 -0.24 12.72 -2.40
CA TRP A 100 -0.58 11.31 -2.58
C TRP A 100 0.58 10.55 -3.22
N VAL A 101 0.86 9.36 -2.69
CA VAL A 101 1.75 8.38 -3.33
C VAL A 101 0.88 7.31 -3.95
N LEU A 102 1.15 6.98 -5.22
CA LEU A 102 0.32 6.12 -6.04
C LEU A 102 1.02 4.79 -6.31
N LYS A 103 0.23 3.72 -6.43
CA LYS A 103 0.68 2.39 -6.87
C LYS A 103 -0.31 1.83 -7.87
N ASP A 104 0.17 1.46 -9.05
CA ASP A 104 -0.61 0.64 -9.99
C ASP A 104 -0.66 -0.80 -9.49
N PHE A 105 -1.84 -1.43 -9.66
CA PHE A 105 -2.10 -2.81 -9.27
C PHE A 105 -3.03 -3.52 -10.27
N CYS A 106 -2.70 -4.76 -10.60
CA CYS A 106 -3.54 -5.71 -11.33
C CYS A 106 -3.47 -7.07 -10.61
N PRO A 107 -4.57 -7.58 -10.04
CA PRO A 107 -4.53 -8.83 -9.27
C PRO A 107 -3.97 -10.03 -10.03
N ASP A 108 -4.36 -10.18 -11.31
CA ASP A 108 -3.86 -11.22 -12.22
C ASP A 108 -2.32 -11.19 -12.35
N LYS A 109 -1.74 -10.01 -12.60
CA LYS A 109 -0.30 -9.89 -12.91
C LYS A 109 0.59 -9.79 -11.68
N ASP A 110 0.09 -9.11 -10.65
CA ASP A 110 0.88 -8.80 -9.46
C ASP A 110 0.73 -9.90 -8.40
N GLY A 111 -0.39 -10.64 -8.37
CA GLY A 111 -0.62 -11.76 -7.46
C GLY A 111 0.32 -12.93 -7.70
N GLU A 112 0.52 -13.31 -8.96
CA GLU A 112 1.38 -14.45 -9.36
C GLU A 112 2.87 -14.17 -9.11
N ARG A 113 3.29 -12.90 -9.15
CA ARG A 113 4.70 -12.51 -8.99
C ARG A 113 5.20 -12.73 -7.56
N GLU A 114 4.34 -12.53 -6.57
CA GLU A 114 4.63 -12.79 -5.15
C GLU A 114 4.62 -14.30 -4.84
N GLU A 115 3.77 -15.08 -5.51
CA GLU A 115 3.76 -16.55 -5.35
C GLU A 115 5.05 -17.18 -5.89
N MET A 116 5.55 -16.69 -7.03
CA MET A 116 6.81 -17.16 -7.62
C MET A 116 8.05 -16.79 -6.76
N GLY A 117 7.95 -15.76 -5.91
CA GLY A 117 8.98 -15.39 -4.94
C GLY A 117 9.03 -16.27 -3.69
N LYS A 118 8.03 -17.15 -3.47
CA LYS A 118 7.94 -18.02 -2.28
C LYS A 118 8.43 -19.45 -2.52
N THR A 119 8.76 -19.83 -3.76
CA THR A 119 9.11 -21.22 -4.11
C THR A 119 10.52 -21.71 -3.72
N ASP A 120 11.34 -20.94 -3.00
CA ASP A 120 12.72 -21.33 -2.65
C ASP A 120 12.98 -21.59 -1.15
N PHE A 121 11.96 -22.06 -0.43
CA PHE A 121 12.12 -22.57 0.95
C PHE A 121 11.28 -23.83 1.16
N GLY A 122 11.70 -24.96 0.58
CA GLY A 122 10.90 -26.18 0.68
C GLY A 122 11.40 -27.42 -0.06
N THR A 123 12.71 -27.66 -0.13
CA THR A 123 13.22 -28.99 -0.50
C THR A 123 14.30 -29.44 0.47
N ASP A 124 13.90 -29.73 1.71
CA ASP A 124 14.68 -30.66 2.54
C ASP A 124 13.75 -31.43 3.48
N LEU A 125 12.82 -32.20 2.91
CA LEU A 125 12.01 -33.13 3.68
C LEU A 125 11.47 -34.29 2.84
N LYS A 126 12.33 -34.99 2.10
CA LYS A 126 12.03 -36.36 1.63
C LYS A 126 13.29 -37.20 1.46
N THR A 127 13.90 -37.68 2.55
CA THR A 127 14.42 -39.06 2.59
C THR A 127 14.58 -39.58 4.03
N GLN A 128 13.48 -39.79 4.75
CA GLN A 128 13.41 -40.95 5.65
C GLN A 128 12.05 -41.60 5.48
N THR A 129 12.11 -42.85 5.03
CA THR A 129 11.24 -44.00 5.35
C THR A 129 11.07 -44.86 4.09
N LYS A 130 11.93 -45.87 3.94
CA LYS A 130 11.49 -47.17 3.44
C LYS A 130 12.12 -48.24 4.32
N GLU A 131 11.28 -48.82 5.17
CA GLU A 131 11.55 -50.01 5.96
C GLU A 131 11.92 -51.20 5.05
N ARG A 132 13.06 -51.84 5.31
CA ARG A 132 13.23 -53.28 5.57
C ARG A 132 14.68 -53.57 5.96
#